data_AF-Q62471-F1
#
_entry.id   AF-Q62471-F1
#
_cell.length_a   1.000
_cell.length_b   1.000
_cell.length_c   1.000
_cell.angle_alpha   90.00
_cell.angle_beta   90.00
_cell.angle_gamma   90.00
#
_symmetry.space_group_name_H-M   'P 1'
#
loop_
_entity.id
_entity.type
_entity.pdbx_description
1 polymer ?
#
loop_
_entity_poly.entity_id
_entity_poly.type
_entity_poly.pdbx_seq_one_letter_code
_entity_poly.pdbx_strand_id
1 'polypeptide(L)'
;MRALLLIISFCLVAVLQAQDSSFLAFNNGNFSGKWFLKALVSEDDIPINKVSPMLILVLNNGDIELSITHMIYDQCLEVTTILEKTDVPGQYLAFEGKTHLQVQLSSVKGHYMLYCDGEIEGMRFLMTQLIGRDPQENLEALEEFKVFTQIKGLVAENLVILEQMEKCEPESFYELPSRPSE
;
A
#
# COMPACT_ATOMS: atom_id res chain seq x y z
N MET A 1 -5.90 -22.99 -39.26
CA MET A 1 -5.22 -21.70 -38.97
C MET A 1 -6.17 -20.59 -38.50
N ARG A 2 -7.39 -20.42 -39.04
CA ARG A 2 -8.31 -19.33 -38.62
C ARG A 2 -8.72 -19.37 -37.13
N ALA A 3 -9.02 -20.53 -36.58
CA ALA A 3 -9.42 -20.66 -35.17
C ALA A 3 -8.29 -20.29 -34.19
N LEU A 4 -7.04 -20.64 -34.51
CA LEU A 4 -5.87 -20.29 -33.68
C LEU A 4 -5.64 -18.77 -33.63
N LEU A 5 -5.79 -18.07 -34.77
CA LEU A 5 -5.66 -16.61 -34.83
C LEU A 5 -6.71 -15.89 -33.98
N LEU A 6 -7.96 -16.40 -33.96
CA LEU A 6 -9.03 -15.82 -33.14
C LEU A 6 -8.76 -15.97 -31.64
N ILE A 7 -8.32 -17.15 -31.20
CA ILE A 7 -7.98 -17.39 -29.78
C ILE A 7 -6.84 -16.48 -29.34
N ILE A 8 -5.77 -16.36 -30.15
CA ILE A 8 -4.64 -15.47 -29.86
C ILE A 8 -5.12 -14.01 -29.76
N SER A 9 -5.98 -13.56 -30.68
CA SER A 9 -6.52 -12.18 -30.65
C SER A 9 -7.38 -11.92 -29.42
N PHE A 10 -8.22 -12.86 -29.00
CA PHE A 10 -9.07 -12.72 -27.82
C PHE A 10 -8.25 -12.69 -26.52
N CYS A 11 -7.22 -13.54 -26.41
CA CYS A 11 -6.27 -13.51 -25.30
C CYS A 11 -5.53 -12.17 -25.23
N LEU A 12 -5.09 -11.62 -26.37
CA LEU A 12 -4.38 -10.34 -26.41
C LEU A 12 -5.27 -9.18 -25.93
N VAL A 13 -6.54 -9.16 -26.36
CA VAL A 13 -7.50 -8.13 -25.93
C VAL A 13 -7.78 -8.21 -24.42
N ALA A 14 -7.96 -9.41 -23.87
CA ALA A 14 -8.20 -9.59 -22.44
C ALA A 14 -7.01 -9.11 -21.58
N VAL A 15 -5.78 -9.42 -22.00
CA VAL A 15 -4.55 -8.98 -21.32
C VAL A 15 -4.38 -7.46 -21.41
N LEU A 16 -4.76 -6.84 -22.53
CA LEU A 16 -4.68 -5.38 -22.69
C LEU A 16 -5.73 -4.67 -21.82
N GLN A 17 -6.98 -5.15 -21.82
CA GLN A 17 -8.06 -4.56 -21.01
C GLN A 17 -7.79 -4.61 -19.51
N ALA A 18 -7.18 -5.69 -19.01
CA ALA A 18 -6.83 -5.81 -17.59
C ALA A 18 -5.78 -4.76 -17.19
N GLN A 19 -4.75 -4.53 -18.03
CA GLN A 19 -3.70 -3.54 -17.79
C GLN A 19 -4.21 -2.10 -17.92
N ASP A 20 -5.11 -1.84 -18.89
CA ASP A 20 -5.70 -0.52 -19.07
C ASP A 20 -6.57 -0.11 -17.86
N SER A 21 -7.26 -1.07 -17.23
CA SER A 21 -8.17 -0.78 -16.13
C SER A 21 -7.47 -0.27 -14.86
N SER A 22 -6.31 -0.82 -14.51
CA SER A 22 -5.51 -0.34 -13.38
C SER A 22 -4.93 1.04 -13.68
N PHE A 23 -4.40 1.23 -14.89
CA PHE A 23 -3.85 2.51 -15.36
C PHE A 23 -4.89 3.64 -15.36
N LEU A 24 -6.09 3.39 -15.87
CA LEU A 24 -7.19 4.36 -15.88
C LEU A 24 -7.62 4.76 -14.46
N ALA A 25 -7.50 3.84 -13.50
CA ALA A 25 -7.86 4.12 -12.12
C ALA A 25 -6.83 5.05 -11.43
N PHE A 26 -5.54 4.92 -11.75
CA PHE A 26 -4.47 5.80 -11.27
C PHE A 26 -4.52 7.21 -11.89
N ASN A 27 -4.71 7.29 -13.21
CA ASN A 27 -4.62 8.57 -13.92
C ASN A 27 -5.81 9.51 -13.73
N ASN A 28 -6.95 9.04 -13.22
CA ASN A 28 -8.16 9.85 -13.16
C ASN A 28 -8.14 10.93 -12.06
N GLY A 29 -7.01 11.24 -11.41
CA GLY A 29 -6.93 12.18 -10.28
C GLY A 29 -7.67 11.72 -9.01
N ASN A 30 -8.53 10.72 -9.15
CA ASN A 30 -9.32 10.07 -8.11
C ASN A 30 -8.51 9.10 -7.25
N PHE A 31 -7.21 8.93 -7.48
CA PHE A 31 -6.35 8.13 -6.60
C PHE A 31 -5.79 8.95 -5.44
N SER A 32 -5.56 10.25 -5.63
CA SER A 32 -5.15 11.16 -4.55
C SER A 32 -6.18 11.22 -3.42
N GLY A 33 -5.73 11.61 -2.23
CA GLY A 33 -6.56 11.80 -1.04
C GLY A 33 -6.33 10.74 0.03
N LYS A 34 -7.33 10.58 0.89
CA LYS A 34 -7.28 9.72 2.08
C LYS A 34 -7.59 8.26 1.73
N TRP A 35 -6.74 7.36 2.18
CA TRP A 35 -6.87 5.92 2.11
C TRP A 35 -6.68 5.33 3.51
N PHE A 36 -7.22 4.15 3.73
CA PHE A 36 -7.09 3.42 4.99
C PHE A 36 -6.39 2.11 4.68
N LEU A 37 -5.31 1.83 5.40
CA LEU A 37 -4.66 0.53 5.38
C LEU A 37 -5.43 -0.37 6.37
N LYS A 38 -6.08 -1.40 5.83
CA LYS A 38 -7.12 -2.18 6.54
C LYS A 38 -6.56 -3.49 7.08
N ALA A 39 -5.77 -4.17 6.24
CA ALA A 39 -5.16 -5.44 6.58
C ALA A 39 -3.74 -5.50 6.02
N LEU A 40 -2.88 -6.25 6.70
CA LEU A 40 -1.55 -6.59 6.22
C LEU A 40 -1.25 -8.06 6.48
N VAL A 41 -0.36 -8.62 5.68
CA VAL A 41 0.32 -9.89 5.94
C VAL A 41 1.79 -9.65 5.62
N SER A 42 2.69 -9.98 6.54
CA SER A 42 4.13 -9.89 6.34
C SER A 42 4.79 -11.26 6.47
N GLU A 43 5.95 -11.43 5.83
CA GLU A 43 6.76 -12.65 5.95
C GLU A 43 7.26 -12.82 7.39
N ASP A 44 7.84 -11.75 7.95
CA ASP A 44 8.23 -11.66 9.35
C ASP A 44 7.14 -10.99 10.20
N ASP A 45 7.08 -11.32 11.48
CA ASP A 45 6.17 -10.67 12.43
C ASP A 45 6.58 -9.20 12.63
N ILE A 46 5.89 -8.29 11.95
CA ILE A 46 6.07 -6.85 12.12
C ILE A 46 5.00 -6.37 13.11
N PRO A 47 5.37 -5.78 14.27
CA PRO A 47 4.45 -5.44 15.34
C PRO A 47 3.71 -4.12 15.05
N ILE A 48 3.05 -4.05 13.89
CA ILE A 48 2.15 -2.96 13.51
C ILE A 48 0.72 -3.42 13.80
N ASN A 49 0.07 -2.77 14.75
CA ASN A 49 -1.34 -3.01 15.09
C ASN A 49 -2.24 -1.79 14.84
N LYS A 50 -1.67 -0.57 14.87
CA LYS A 50 -2.38 0.69 14.65
C LYS A 50 -1.72 1.53 13.58
N VAL A 51 -2.52 2.14 12.73
CA VAL A 51 -2.06 3.00 11.64
C VAL A 51 -2.94 4.23 11.50
N SER A 52 -2.33 5.35 11.11
CA SER A 52 -3.08 6.51 10.67
C SER A 52 -3.59 6.33 9.24
N PRO A 53 -4.60 7.12 8.82
CA PRO A 53 -5.00 7.15 7.43
C PRO A 53 -3.83 7.55 6.53
N MET A 54 -3.68 6.80 5.45
CA MET A 54 -2.72 7.06 4.41
C MET A 54 -3.14 8.27 3.58
N LEU A 55 -2.24 9.23 3.40
CA LEU A 55 -2.41 10.36 2.50
C LEU A 55 -1.59 10.11 1.24
N ILE A 56 -2.27 10.10 0.10
CA ILE A 56 -1.69 9.85 -1.21
C ILE A 56 -1.87 11.11 -2.06
N LEU A 57 -0.80 11.59 -2.70
CA LEU A 57 -0.86 12.64 -3.70
C LEU A 57 -0.15 12.18 -4.98
N VAL A 58 -0.92 12.00 -6.05
CA VAL A 58 -0.38 11.74 -7.39
C VAL A 58 0.21 13.04 -7.95
N LEU A 59 1.49 13.03 -8.27
CA LEU A 59 2.25 14.16 -8.80
C LEU A 59 2.11 14.25 -10.32
N ASN A 60 2.39 15.43 -10.89
CA ASN A 60 2.25 15.69 -12.33
C ASN A 60 3.13 14.79 -13.21
N ASN A 61 4.25 14.30 -12.67
CA ASN A 61 5.14 13.37 -13.37
C ASN A 61 4.66 11.91 -13.29
N GLY A 62 3.62 11.61 -12.49
CA GLY A 62 3.06 10.27 -12.25
C GLY A 62 3.62 9.55 -11.03
N ASP A 63 4.58 10.16 -10.32
CA ASP A 63 5.03 9.67 -9.02
C ASP A 63 3.95 9.90 -7.96
N ILE A 64 4.10 9.25 -6.81
CA ILE A 64 3.13 9.36 -5.72
C ILE A 64 3.85 9.79 -4.44
N GLU A 65 3.43 10.90 -3.86
CA GLU A 65 3.78 11.23 -2.48
C GLU A 65 2.86 10.47 -1.53
N LEU A 66 3.46 9.76 -0.58
CA LEU A 66 2.81 8.91 0.39
C LEU A 66 3.18 9.36 1.80
N SER A 67 2.18 9.60 2.65
CA SER A 67 2.37 9.84 4.08
C SER A 67 1.45 8.93 4.90
N ILE A 68 2.01 8.27 5.92
CA ILE A 68 1.30 7.39 6.85
C ILE A 68 2.06 7.35 8.18
N THR A 69 1.36 7.06 9.27
CA THR A 69 1.96 6.90 10.59
C THR A 69 1.62 5.53 11.13
N HIS A 70 2.63 4.83 11.64
CA HIS A 70 2.51 3.49 12.20
C HIS A 70 2.75 3.55 13.72
N MET A 71 2.01 2.74 14.47
CA MET A 71 2.36 2.40 15.85
C MET A 71 3.18 1.12 15.82
N ILE A 72 4.44 1.19 16.19
CA ILE A 72 5.37 0.05 16.25
C ILE A 72 5.98 0.03 17.65
N TYR A 73 5.79 -1.05 18.41
CA TYR A 73 6.25 -1.12 19.82
C TYR A 73 5.80 0.08 20.67
N ASP A 74 4.56 0.54 20.51
CA ASP A 74 4.00 1.74 21.16
C ASP A 74 4.73 3.05 20.81
N GLN A 75 5.59 3.05 19.79
CA GLN A 75 6.22 4.24 19.23
C GLN A 75 5.51 4.69 17.96
N CYS A 76 5.27 6.00 17.88
CA CYS A 76 4.72 6.66 16.71
C CYS A 76 5.83 6.87 15.66
N LEU A 77 5.75 6.17 14.53
CA LEU A 77 6.66 6.33 13.41
C LEU A 77 5.92 6.92 12.20
N GLU A 78 6.24 8.15 11.84
CA GLU A 78 5.78 8.78 10.61
C GLU A 78 6.68 8.39 9.44
N VAL A 79 6.06 7.94 8.36
CA VAL A 79 6.71 7.64 7.08
C VAL A 79 6.13 8.59 6.04
N THR A 80 7.00 9.42 5.47
CA THR A 80 6.69 10.23 4.30
C THR A 80 7.73 9.91 3.22
N THR A 81 7.27 9.50 2.04
CA THR A 81 8.15 9.05 0.95
C THR A 81 7.56 9.35 -0.42
N ILE A 82 8.41 9.37 -1.43
CA ILE A 82 8.01 9.41 -2.84
C ILE A 82 8.11 8.01 -3.41
N LEU A 83 7.02 7.54 -3.99
CA LEU A 83 6.95 6.35 -4.82
C LEU A 83 7.20 6.77 -6.27
N GLU A 84 8.40 6.50 -6.75
CA GLU A 84 8.86 6.78 -8.11
C GLU A 84 8.20 5.80 -9.07
N LYS A 85 7.52 6.32 -10.10
CA LYS A 85 6.89 5.45 -11.11
C LYS A 85 7.95 4.71 -11.92
N THR A 86 7.60 3.52 -12.38
CA THR A 86 8.42 2.78 -13.37
C THR A 86 7.76 2.81 -14.76
N ASP A 87 8.44 2.23 -15.74
CA ASP A 87 7.87 1.99 -17.07
C ASP A 87 6.76 0.93 -17.06
N VAL A 88 6.60 0.19 -15.96
CA VAL A 88 5.57 -0.83 -15.78
C VAL A 88 4.39 -0.24 -14.97
N PRO A 89 3.18 -0.16 -15.55
CA PRO A 89 2.02 0.36 -14.84
C PRO A 89 1.74 -0.38 -13.52
N GLY A 90 1.45 0.40 -12.47
CA GLY A 90 1.18 -0.14 -11.13
C GLY A 90 2.44 -0.59 -10.37
N GLN A 91 3.64 -0.41 -10.94
CA GLN A 91 4.90 -0.68 -10.24
C GLN A 91 5.61 0.64 -9.92
N TYR A 92 6.07 0.72 -8.67
CA TYR A 92 6.77 1.87 -8.13
C TYR A 92 8.01 1.45 -7.36
N LEU A 93 8.95 2.39 -7.24
CA LEU A 93 10.15 2.28 -6.42
C LEU A 93 10.11 3.31 -5.30
N ALA A 94 10.68 2.99 -4.16
CA ALA A 94 10.83 3.91 -3.04
C ALA A 94 12.20 3.75 -2.39
N PHE A 95 12.60 4.74 -1.59
CA PHE A 95 13.86 4.73 -0.84
C PHE A 95 15.08 4.46 -1.73
N GLU A 96 15.24 5.25 -2.80
CA GLU A 96 16.35 5.12 -3.75
C GLU A 96 16.37 3.76 -4.47
N GLY A 97 15.19 3.20 -4.77
CA GLY A 97 15.05 1.90 -5.42
C GLY A 97 15.26 0.68 -4.51
N LYS A 98 15.40 0.86 -3.20
CA LYS A 98 15.56 -0.23 -2.22
C LYS A 98 14.25 -0.95 -1.91
N THR A 99 13.12 -0.31 -2.21
CA THR A 99 11.79 -0.87 -2.01
C THR A 99 11.04 -0.83 -3.32
N HIS A 100 10.36 -1.93 -3.63
CA HIS A 100 9.52 -2.07 -4.79
C HIS A 100 8.07 -2.35 -4.36
N LEU A 101 7.15 -1.66 -5.02
CA LEU A 101 5.72 -1.70 -4.73
C LEU A 101 4.96 -2.07 -5.99
N GLN A 102 4.10 -3.09 -5.91
CA GLN A 102 3.13 -3.43 -6.95
C GLN A 102 1.72 -3.17 -6.44
N VAL A 103 0.91 -2.47 -7.24
CA VAL A 103 -0.48 -2.19 -6.92
C VAL A 103 -1.41 -2.92 -7.87
N GLN A 104 -2.37 -3.64 -7.30
CA GLN A 104 -3.38 -4.40 -8.01
C GLN A 104 -4.79 -3.94 -7.62
N LEU A 105 -5.66 -3.80 -8.62
CA LEU A 105 -7.06 -3.46 -8.42
C LEU A 105 -7.82 -4.68 -7.83
N SER A 106 -8.63 -4.44 -6.80
CA SER A 106 -9.64 -5.40 -6.33
C SER A 106 -10.90 -5.30 -7.18
N SER A 107 -11.65 -6.40 -7.34
CA SER A 107 -12.96 -6.32 -7.99
C SER A 107 -13.95 -5.48 -7.17
N VAL A 108 -13.70 -5.35 -5.86
CA VAL A 108 -14.45 -4.49 -4.95
C VAL A 108 -14.05 -3.03 -5.16
N LYS A 109 -14.99 -2.22 -5.65
CA LYS A 109 -14.78 -0.80 -5.92
C LYS A 109 -14.15 -0.07 -4.73
N GLY A 110 -13.13 0.74 -5.01
CA GLY A 110 -12.49 1.57 -4.00
C GLY A 110 -11.54 0.81 -3.07
N HIS A 111 -11.12 -0.40 -3.46
CA HIS A 111 -10.10 -1.18 -2.78
C HIS A 111 -8.95 -1.54 -3.73
N TYR A 112 -7.74 -1.61 -3.17
CA TYR A 112 -6.53 -2.04 -3.87
C TYR A 112 -5.72 -2.96 -2.97
N MET A 113 -5.02 -3.89 -3.59
CA MET A 113 -4.10 -4.80 -2.94
C MET A 113 -2.68 -4.40 -3.34
N LEU A 114 -1.81 -4.26 -2.37
CA LEU A 114 -0.41 -3.87 -2.56
C LEU A 114 0.48 -5.05 -2.20
N TYR A 115 1.52 -5.27 -3.00
CA TYR A 115 2.66 -6.11 -2.67
C TYR A 115 3.87 -5.20 -2.52
N CYS A 116 4.61 -5.32 -1.43
CA CYS A 116 5.75 -4.48 -1.11
C CYS A 116 6.90 -5.36 -0.65
N ASP A 117 8.05 -5.24 -1.31
CA ASP A 117 9.28 -5.92 -0.93
C ASP A 117 10.47 -4.97 -0.99
N GLY A 118 11.42 -5.13 -0.08
CA GLY A 118 12.57 -4.24 -0.05
C GLY A 118 13.49 -4.46 1.13
N GLU A 119 14.42 -3.53 1.29
CA GLU A 119 15.37 -3.50 2.40
C GLU A 119 15.47 -2.08 2.97
N ILE A 120 15.14 -1.92 4.25
CA ILE A 120 15.29 -0.67 5.00
C ILE A 120 16.22 -0.94 6.18
N GLU A 121 17.30 -0.14 6.30
CA GLU A 121 18.28 -0.25 7.38
C GLU A 121 18.88 -1.66 7.56
N GLY A 122 19.02 -2.42 6.45
CA GLY A 122 19.54 -3.79 6.45
C GLY A 122 18.50 -4.86 6.83
N MET A 123 17.28 -4.46 7.17
CA MET A 123 16.15 -5.36 7.37
C MET A 123 15.40 -5.53 6.06
N ARG A 124 15.37 -6.77 5.57
CA ARG A 124 14.49 -7.13 4.47
C ARG A 124 13.07 -7.26 4.98
N PHE A 125 12.11 -6.84 4.16
CA PHE A 125 10.71 -7.03 4.45
C PHE A 125 9.99 -7.43 3.16
N LEU A 126 8.98 -8.27 3.33
CA LEU A 126 8.05 -8.68 2.29
C LEU A 126 6.66 -8.65 2.92
N MET A 127 5.76 -7.90 2.31
CA MET A 127 4.38 -7.78 2.81
C MET A 127 3.37 -7.59 1.70
N THR A 128 2.14 -7.96 2.02
CA THR A 128 0.95 -7.60 1.25
C THR A 128 0.02 -6.76 2.11
N GLN A 129 -0.70 -5.84 1.47
CA GLN A 129 -1.54 -4.86 2.15
C GLN A 129 -2.86 -4.67 1.40
N LEU A 130 -3.95 -4.53 2.15
CA LEU A 130 -5.26 -4.14 1.62
C LEU A 130 -5.55 -2.69 2.00
N ILE A 131 -5.76 -1.83 1.01
CA ILE A 131 -6.18 -0.45 1.21
C ILE A 131 -7.59 -0.21 0.69
N GLY A 132 -8.31 0.71 1.32
CA GLY A 132 -9.65 1.12 0.90
C GLY A 132 -9.96 2.59 1.19
N ARG A 133 -11.03 3.10 0.58
CA ARG A 133 -11.53 4.46 0.84
C ARG A 133 -12.31 4.61 2.14
N ASP A 134 -12.83 3.51 2.67
CA ASP A 134 -13.57 3.44 3.94
C ASP A 134 -12.75 2.59 4.94
N PRO A 135 -12.57 3.06 6.20
CA PRO A 135 -11.91 2.27 7.24
C PRO A 135 -12.66 0.97 7.58
N GLN A 136 -13.97 0.89 7.40
CA GLN A 136 -14.77 -0.28 7.74
C GLN A 136 -14.39 -1.49 6.92
N GLU A 137 -14.24 -2.65 7.55
CA GLU A 137 -13.91 -3.90 6.86
C GLU A 137 -14.89 -4.22 5.73
N ASN A 138 -14.35 -4.83 4.66
CA ASN A 138 -15.14 -5.36 3.57
C ASN A 138 -14.75 -6.82 3.35
N LEU A 139 -15.66 -7.74 3.65
CA LEU A 139 -15.39 -9.18 3.64
C LEU A 139 -15.01 -9.70 2.25
N GLU A 140 -15.64 -9.18 1.20
CA GLU A 140 -15.34 -9.58 -0.17
C GLU A 140 -13.91 -9.16 -0.57
N ALA A 141 -13.53 -7.92 -0.26
CA ALA A 141 -12.18 -7.43 -0.51
C ALA A 141 -11.12 -8.17 0.33
N LEU A 142 -11.49 -8.60 1.54
CA LEU A 142 -10.62 -9.38 2.42
C LEU A 142 -10.38 -10.80 1.89
N GLU A 143 -11.40 -11.45 1.34
CA GLU A 143 -11.25 -12.77 0.70
C GLU A 143 -10.41 -12.69 -0.58
N GLU A 144 -10.61 -11.67 -1.42
CA GLU A 144 -9.72 -11.42 -2.56
C GLU A 144 -8.27 -11.19 -2.12
N PHE A 145 -8.09 -10.42 -1.04
CA PHE A 145 -6.78 -10.13 -0.48
C PHE A 145 -6.07 -11.39 0.01
N LYS A 146 -6.76 -12.32 0.69
CA LYS A 146 -6.17 -13.61 1.10
C LYS A 146 -5.68 -14.42 -0.09
N VAL A 147 -6.46 -14.48 -1.17
CA VAL A 147 -6.06 -15.18 -2.41
C VAL A 147 -4.85 -14.49 -3.04
N PHE A 148 -4.84 -13.15 -3.10
CA PHE A 148 -3.71 -12.37 -3.57
C PHE A 148 -2.44 -12.64 -2.74
N THR A 149 -2.53 -12.61 -1.42
CA THR A 149 -1.44 -12.92 -0.49
C THR A 149 -0.86 -14.32 -0.75
N GLN A 150 -1.72 -15.33 -0.92
CA GLN A 150 -1.29 -16.69 -1.24
C GLN A 150 -0.58 -16.77 -2.60
N ILE A 151 -1.09 -16.09 -3.62
CA ILE A 151 -0.44 -16.00 -4.95
C ILE A 151 0.95 -15.35 -4.85
N LYS A 152 1.12 -14.38 -3.94
CA LYS A 152 2.40 -13.72 -3.67
C LYS A 152 3.34 -14.53 -2.77
N GLY A 153 2.95 -15.73 -2.34
CA GLY A 153 3.79 -16.66 -1.57
C GLY A 153 3.80 -16.42 -0.06
N LEU A 154 2.89 -15.59 0.45
CA LEU A 154 2.72 -15.35 1.88
C LEU A 154 1.61 -16.23 2.48
N VAL A 155 1.69 -16.46 3.79
CA VAL A 155 0.71 -17.25 4.55
C VAL A 155 -0.45 -16.34 4.97
N ALA A 156 -1.59 -16.46 4.29
CA ALA A 156 -2.75 -15.60 4.52
C ALA A 156 -3.36 -15.73 5.93
N GLU A 157 -3.05 -16.81 6.66
CA GLU A 157 -3.45 -17.00 8.05
C GLU A 157 -2.73 -16.04 9.01
N ASN A 158 -1.59 -15.47 8.62
CA ASN A 158 -0.85 -14.44 9.38
C ASN A 158 -1.43 -13.03 9.18
N LEU A 159 -2.69 -12.94 8.76
CA LEU A 159 -3.35 -11.67 8.49
C LEU A 159 -3.60 -10.88 9.76
N VAL A 160 -3.19 -9.62 9.73
CA VAL A 160 -3.42 -8.64 10.78
C VAL A 160 -4.39 -7.60 10.27
N ILE A 161 -5.54 -7.47 10.94
CA ILE A 161 -6.45 -6.33 10.76
C ILE A 161 -5.89 -5.15 11.55
N LEU A 162 -5.82 -3.98 10.93
CA LEU A 162 -5.22 -2.80 11.53
C LEU A 162 -6.28 -1.88 12.13
N GLU A 163 -6.07 -1.54 13.40
CA GLU A 163 -6.83 -0.51 14.07
C GLU A 163 -6.46 0.87 13.49
N GLN A 164 -7.46 1.73 13.30
CA GLN A 164 -7.24 3.09 12.82
C GLN A 164 -7.00 4.03 13.99
N MET A 165 -5.94 4.83 13.91
CA MET A 165 -5.63 5.89 14.85
C MET A 165 -5.60 7.25 14.17
N GLU A 166 -5.71 8.32 14.94
CA GLU A 166 -5.37 9.64 14.43
C GLU A 166 -3.86 9.73 14.17
N LYS A 167 -3.44 10.68 13.32
CA LYS A 167 -2.02 10.96 13.14
C LYS A 167 -1.45 11.40 14.49
N CYS A 168 -0.53 10.63 15.06
CA CYS A 168 0.18 11.04 16.27
C CYS A 168 1.21 12.11 15.90
N GLU A 169 1.30 13.15 16.74
CA GLU A 169 2.42 14.08 16.69
C GLU A 169 3.60 13.45 17.45
N PRO A 170 4.84 13.48 16.94
CA PRO A 170 5.99 13.08 17.73
C PRO A 170 6.05 13.96 18.98
N GLU A 171 6.28 13.36 20.15
CA GLU A 171 6.40 14.09 21.41
C GLU A 171 7.35 15.29 21.23
N SER A 172 6.82 16.51 21.38
CA SER A 172 7.66 17.70 21.35
C SER A 172 8.50 17.71 22.62
N PHE A 173 9.82 17.62 22.48
CA PHE A 173 10.77 17.84 23.58
C PHE A 173 10.86 19.33 23.94
N TYR A 174 9.75 19.96 24.34
CA TYR A 174 9.69 21.26 24.99
C TYR A 174 8.48 21.20 25.93
N GLU A 175 8.63 21.06 27.25
CA GLU A 175 9.12 22.09 28.17
C GLU A 175 9.67 21.43 29.43
N LEU A 176 11.00 21.43 29.63
CA LEU A 176 11.53 21.29 30.99
C LEU A 176 11.29 22.63 31.69
N PRO A 177 10.56 22.68 32.82
CA PRO A 177 10.35 23.93 33.53
C PRO A 177 11.71 24.49 33.96
N SER A 178 11.94 25.76 33.63
CA SER A 178 13.11 26.51 34.05
C SER A 178 13.24 26.44 35.57
N ARG A 179 14.37 25.90 36.05
CA ARG A 179 14.67 25.80 37.48
C ARG A 179 14.65 27.21 38.09
N PRO A 180 14.00 27.43 39.26
CA PRO A 180 14.02 28.72 39.92
C PRO A 180 15.45 29.10 40.28
N SER A 181 15.84 30.34 40.01
CA SER A 181 17.05 30.94 40.56
C SER A 181 16.86 31.11 42.07
N GLU A 182 17.73 30.48 42.86
CA GLU A 182 17.89 30.77 44.29
C GLU A 182 18.41 32.20 44.52
#